data_AF-A0A7Y5C325-F1
#
_entry.id   AF-A0A7Y5C325-F1
#
_cell.length_a   1.000
_cell.length_b   1.000
_cell.length_c   1.000
_cell.angle_alpha   90.00
_cell.angle_beta   90.00
_cell.angle_gamma   90.00
#
_symmetry.space_group_name_H-M   'P 1'
#
loop_
_entity.id
_entity.type
_entity.pdbx_description
1 polymer ?
#
loop_
_entity_poly.entity_id
_entity_poly.type
_entity_poly.pdbx_seq_one_letter_code
_entity_poly.pdbx_strand_id
1 'polypeptide(L)'
;MKRLLLFAFLTSTLGTFSQSTRTTVSNGNATNPLIWDCTCLPQPGEHLVINHNVVLDVNWVYFSGSLTINQGASLTQDLTTRNVSVWGTGVLNNKGTLTIRNLLLASSSTLSNTGTIGVTANLLVTTGSTFSNSSLINISDTLGIQGTINNNAGTINVATFLNTGTYNNNTNGNLYVSSIIYTNGTFNNNGWVTVNLHFLNSEDATNNMIMDIKQDFYNGDSLMNTAEFINNGLVSVGNNWYNSEDVTGTGQFCIANYTANSGNITGTLDFCDKTGGNIDANSGTIAGTVTYCNTNCNVGEIELEKQTEVQIYPNPFEKQLNILINESGNFSARIFDITGQELFYTPIQNGTNTLTVELSTGIYFCKIYKNGQVYIVSKLVK
;
A
#
# COMPACT_ATOMS: atom_id res chain seq x y z
N MET A 1 3.36 78.11 13.78
CA MET A 1 3.27 77.36 12.50
C MET A 1 3.45 75.88 12.79
N LYS A 2 2.36 75.09 12.80
CA LYS A 2 2.40 73.63 12.99
C LYS A 2 2.44 72.97 11.61
N ARG A 3 3.46 72.17 11.31
CA ARG A 3 3.57 71.39 10.07
C ARG A 3 2.95 70.01 10.30
N LEU A 4 1.83 69.74 9.63
CA LEU A 4 1.21 68.42 9.50
C LEU A 4 2.05 67.60 8.50
N LEU A 5 2.59 66.46 8.94
CA LEU A 5 3.19 65.44 8.08
C LEU A 5 2.10 64.43 7.73
N LEU A 6 1.65 64.46 6.48
CA LEU A 6 0.67 63.55 5.91
C LEU A 6 1.42 62.25 5.51
N PHE A 7 1.32 61.21 6.32
CA PHE A 7 1.79 59.86 5.97
C PHE A 7 0.79 59.23 5.00
N ALA A 8 1.13 59.21 3.71
CA ALA A 8 0.38 58.46 2.71
C ALA A 8 0.60 56.96 2.94
N PHE A 9 -0.41 56.28 3.48
CA PHE A 9 -0.48 54.82 3.49
C PHE A 9 -0.58 54.33 2.04
N LEU A 10 0.56 53.94 1.47
CA LEU A 10 0.61 53.17 0.23
C LEU A 10 0.20 51.73 0.59
N THR A 11 -1.10 51.47 0.59
CA THR A 11 -1.65 50.12 0.66
C THR A 11 -1.27 49.39 -0.62
N SER A 12 -0.14 48.68 -0.59
CA SER A 12 0.20 47.69 -1.60
C SER A 12 -0.88 46.62 -1.56
N THR A 13 -1.81 46.68 -2.52
CA THR A 13 -2.71 45.59 -2.84
C THR A 13 -1.82 44.44 -3.32
N LEU A 14 -1.41 43.59 -2.37
CA LEU A 14 -0.89 42.26 -2.66
C LEU A 14 -1.98 41.57 -3.46
N GLY A 15 -1.83 41.59 -4.79
CA GLY A 15 -2.71 40.88 -5.70
C GLY A 15 -2.67 39.41 -5.28
N THR A 16 -3.79 38.91 -4.78
CA THR A 16 -3.98 37.49 -4.58
C THR A 16 -3.87 36.86 -5.96
N PHE A 17 -2.73 36.21 -6.25
CA PHE A 17 -2.60 35.38 -7.44
C PHE A 17 -3.65 34.27 -7.30
N SER A 18 -4.76 34.41 -8.02
CA SER A 18 -5.79 33.40 -8.06
C SER A 18 -5.17 32.14 -8.65
N GLN A 19 -5.32 31.03 -7.92
CA GLN A 19 -4.78 29.75 -8.31
C GLN A 19 -5.54 29.23 -9.53
N SER A 20 -4.90 29.25 -10.70
CA SER A 20 -5.51 28.78 -11.94
C SER A 20 -5.62 27.25 -11.97
N THR A 21 -6.72 26.74 -12.49
CA THR A 21 -6.89 25.32 -12.81
C THR A 21 -6.54 25.08 -14.27
N ARG A 22 -5.75 24.03 -14.56
CA ARG A 22 -5.39 23.59 -15.91
C ARG A 22 -5.81 22.16 -16.10
N THR A 23 -6.55 21.90 -17.17
CA THR A 23 -7.11 20.58 -17.46
C THR A 23 -6.58 20.06 -18.78
N THR A 24 -6.23 18.77 -18.82
CA THR A 24 -5.86 18.12 -20.09
C THR A 24 -7.09 17.97 -21.00
N VAL A 25 -7.00 18.36 -22.27
CA VAL A 25 -8.07 18.25 -23.28
C VAL A 25 -7.87 17.10 -24.27
N SER A 26 -6.69 16.48 -24.29
CA SER A 26 -6.38 15.31 -25.12
C SER A 26 -5.20 14.51 -24.54
N ASN A 27 -4.95 13.32 -25.10
CA ASN A 27 -3.76 12.52 -24.77
C ASN A 27 -2.49 13.18 -25.33
N GLY A 28 -1.34 12.94 -24.69
CA GLY A 28 -0.04 13.32 -25.23
C GLY A 28 1.02 13.60 -24.16
N ASN A 29 2.12 14.21 -24.58
CA ASN A 29 3.21 14.57 -23.68
C ASN A 29 2.81 15.73 -22.76
N ALA A 30 3.22 15.66 -21.50
CA ALA A 30 3.04 16.71 -20.50
C ALA A 30 3.57 18.08 -20.96
N THR A 31 4.67 18.09 -21.73
CA THR A 31 5.27 19.32 -22.30
C THR A 31 4.61 19.83 -23.59
N ASN A 32 3.53 19.21 -24.08
CA ASN A 32 2.81 19.75 -25.23
C ASN A 32 1.75 20.77 -24.78
N PRO A 33 1.89 22.08 -25.06
CA PRO A 33 0.90 23.06 -24.63
C PRO A 33 -0.49 22.82 -25.22
N LEU A 34 -0.60 22.13 -26.36
CA LEU A 34 -1.88 21.83 -27.02
C LEU A 34 -2.72 20.77 -26.28
N ILE A 35 -2.14 20.00 -25.35
CA ILE A 35 -2.92 19.05 -24.55
C ILE A 35 -3.58 19.72 -23.34
N TRP A 36 -3.30 20.99 -23.06
CA TRP A 36 -3.84 21.74 -21.93
C TRP A 36 -4.90 22.76 -22.40
N ASP A 37 -5.96 22.93 -21.63
CA ASP A 37 -7.08 23.85 -21.91
C ASP A 37 -6.67 25.33 -22.07
N CYS A 38 -5.57 25.74 -21.43
CA CYS A 38 -4.99 27.07 -21.59
C CYS A 38 -4.15 27.25 -22.85
N THR A 39 -3.90 26.19 -23.62
CA THR A 39 -2.88 26.18 -24.69
C THR A 39 -1.50 26.66 -24.20
N CYS A 40 -1.15 26.30 -22.97
CA CYS A 40 0.03 26.75 -22.25
C CYS A 40 0.68 25.58 -21.49
N LEU A 41 1.90 25.78 -20.98
CA LEU A 41 2.51 24.82 -20.06
C LEU A 41 2.11 25.17 -18.62
N PRO A 42 1.54 24.23 -17.86
CA PRO A 42 1.20 24.50 -16.49
C PRO A 42 2.42 24.86 -15.65
N GLN A 43 2.25 25.76 -14.70
CA GLN A 43 3.30 26.26 -13.82
C GLN A 43 3.15 25.69 -12.40
N PRO A 44 4.27 25.58 -11.64
CA PRO A 44 4.19 25.22 -10.22
C PRO A 44 3.25 26.17 -9.47
N GLY A 45 2.38 25.60 -8.64
CA GLY A 45 1.38 26.36 -7.88
C GLY A 45 -0.02 26.33 -8.50
N GLU A 46 -0.20 25.91 -9.75
CA GLU A 46 -1.52 25.73 -10.35
C GLU A 46 -2.21 24.42 -9.87
N HIS A 47 -3.52 24.31 -10.13
CA HIS A 47 -4.28 23.07 -9.94
C HIS A 47 -4.36 22.31 -11.26
N LEU A 48 -3.64 21.20 -11.37
CA LEU A 48 -3.63 20.36 -12.55
C LEU A 48 -4.70 19.28 -12.46
N VAL A 49 -5.47 19.10 -13.52
CA VAL A 49 -6.47 18.04 -13.67
C VAL A 49 -6.17 17.23 -14.93
N ILE A 50 -5.77 15.98 -14.73
CA ILE A 50 -5.48 15.02 -15.79
C ILE A 50 -6.72 14.15 -16.01
N ASN A 51 -7.38 14.35 -17.15
CA ASN A 51 -8.56 13.61 -17.63
C ASN A 51 -8.24 12.65 -18.78
N HIS A 52 -7.00 12.69 -19.27
CA HIS A 52 -6.54 11.94 -20.44
C HIS A 52 -5.26 11.17 -20.11
N ASN A 53 -4.77 10.37 -21.06
CA ASN A 53 -3.49 9.67 -20.89
C ASN A 53 -2.34 10.63 -21.21
N VAL A 54 -1.64 11.04 -20.16
CA VAL A 54 -0.49 11.94 -20.23
C VAL A 54 0.80 11.16 -20.06
N VAL A 55 1.72 11.39 -20.99
CA VAL A 55 3.09 10.90 -20.90
C VAL A 55 3.94 11.94 -20.15
N LEU A 56 4.50 11.55 -19.01
CA LEU A 56 5.43 12.36 -18.24
C LEU A 56 6.81 12.29 -18.90
N ASP A 57 7.14 13.28 -19.72
CA ASP A 57 8.38 13.38 -20.49
C ASP A 57 9.43 14.31 -19.85
N VAL A 58 9.12 14.87 -18.69
CA VAL A 58 10.00 15.68 -17.84
C VAL A 58 9.76 15.36 -16.37
N ASN A 59 10.71 15.64 -15.49
CA ASN A 59 10.48 15.56 -14.05
C ASN A 59 9.52 16.67 -13.61
N TRP A 60 8.65 16.39 -12.65
CA TRP A 60 7.73 17.38 -12.08
C TRP A 60 8.00 17.64 -10.61
N VAL A 61 7.92 18.91 -10.22
CA VAL A 61 7.99 19.37 -8.84
C VAL A 61 6.85 20.37 -8.59
N TYR A 62 6.08 20.15 -7.52
CA TYR A 62 5.00 21.03 -7.09
C TYR A 62 5.28 21.54 -5.68
N PHE A 63 5.34 22.86 -5.49
CA PHE A 63 5.54 23.48 -4.16
C PHE A 63 4.24 23.90 -3.47
N SER A 64 3.17 24.02 -4.25
CA SER A 64 1.82 24.37 -3.84
C SER A 64 0.84 23.97 -4.95
N GLY A 65 -0.47 24.08 -4.67
CA GLY A 65 -1.50 23.66 -5.62
C GLY A 65 -1.77 22.17 -5.58
N SER A 66 -2.31 21.64 -6.67
CA SER A 66 -2.67 20.23 -6.72
C SER A 66 -2.39 19.58 -8.06
N LEU A 67 -2.10 18.29 -8.03
CA LEU A 67 -2.09 17.41 -9.19
C LEU A 67 -3.17 16.36 -8.98
N THR A 68 -4.20 16.37 -9.81
CA THR A 68 -5.30 15.40 -9.76
C THR A 68 -5.30 14.55 -11.02
N ILE A 69 -5.18 13.23 -10.87
CA ILE A 69 -5.34 12.26 -11.95
C ILE A 69 -6.71 11.61 -11.78
N ASN A 70 -7.64 11.92 -12.67
CA ASN A 70 -9.01 11.41 -12.57
C ASN A 70 -9.12 9.94 -12.98
N GLN A 71 -10.22 9.31 -12.60
CA GLN A 71 -10.50 7.92 -12.94
C GLN A 71 -10.50 7.72 -14.46
N GLY A 72 -9.85 6.66 -14.92
CA GLY A 72 -9.69 6.37 -16.36
C GLY A 72 -8.56 7.13 -17.05
N ALA A 73 -7.96 8.13 -16.40
CA ALA A 73 -6.81 8.86 -16.91
C ALA A 73 -5.48 8.27 -16.39
N SER A 74 -4.36 8.66 -17.01
CA SER A 74 -3.04 8.25 -16.57
C SER A 74 -2.00 9.36 -16.64
N LEU A 75 -1.02 9.30 -15.73
CA LEU A 75 0.24 10.02 -15.82
C LEU A 75 1.36 8.98 -15.76
N THR A 76 1.99 8.72 -16.90
CA THR A 76 2.93 7.61 -17.06
C THR A 76 4.25 8.11 -17.62
N GLN A 77 5.36 7.78 -16.97
CA GLN A 77 6.70 8.11 -17.47
C GLN A 77 6.99 7.53 -18.86
N ASP A 78 7.64 8.31 -19.73
CA ASP A 78 8.16 7.84 -21.04
C ASP A 78 9.43 6.99 -20.88
N LEU A 79 10.24 7.31 -19.88
CA LEU A 79 11.52 6.71 -19.55
C LEU A 79 11.53 6.32 -18.07
N THR A 80 12.34 5.34 -17.69
CA THR A 80 12.48 4.85 -16.31
C THR A 80 13.22 5.82 -15.37
N THR A 81 13.35 7.10 -15.75
CA THR A 81 14.10 8.14 -15.04
C THR A 81 13.21 9.26 -14.50
N ARG A 82 11.89 9.21 -14.71
CA ARG A 82 11.01 10.34 -14.41
C ARG A 82 10.55 10.35 -12.96
N ASN A 83 10.68 11.51 -12.34
CA ASN A 83 10.40 11.71 -10.92
C ASN A 83 9.29 12.73 -10.76
N VAL A 84 8.45 12.50 -9.75
CA VAL A 84 7.46 13.48 -9.30
C VAL A 84 7.76 13.81 -7.85
N SER A 85 7.73 15.09 -7.53
CA SER A 85 7.85 15.55 -6.16
C SER A 85 6.77 16.56 -5.80
N VAL A 86 6.18 16.39 -4.62
CA VAL A 86 5.19 17.28 -4.04
C VAL A 86 5.79 17.84 -2.76
N TRP A 87 5.84 19.15 -2.64
CA TRP A 87 6.52 19.91 -1.60
C TRP A 87 5.53 20.92 -1.01
N GLY A 88 5.86 21.45 0.16
CA GLY A 88 5.09 22.53 0.78
C GLY A 88 3.65 22.10 1.01
N THR A 89 2.71 22.97 0.66
CA THR A 89 1.27 22.67 0.74
C THR A 89 0.71 21.96 -0.49
N GLY A 90 1.58 21.40 -1.34
CA GLY A 90 1.16 20.67 -2.54
C GLY A 90 0.33 19.43 -2.23
N VAL A 91 -0.63 19.14 -3.10
CA VAL A 91 -1.56 18.01 -2.98
C VAL A 91 -1.50 17.11 -4.22
N LEU A 92 -1.32 15.81 -4.05
CA LEU A 92 -1.45 14.82 -5.13
C LEU A 92 -2.67 13.93 -4.90
N ASN A 93 -3.66 14.01 -5.78
CA ASN A 93 -4.87 13.19 -5.75
C ASN A 93 -4.83 12.19 -6.92
N ASN A 94 -4.52 10.93 -6.64
CA ASN A 94 -4.56 9.88 -7.65
C ASN A 94 -5.85 9.06 -7.56
N LYS A 95 -6.71 9.18 -8.58
CA LYS A 95 -7.91 8.35 -8.81
C LYS A 95 -7.77 7.48 -10.07
N GLY A 96 -6.78 7.76 -10.91
CA GLY A 96 -6.46 7.02 -12.12
C GLY A 96 -5.20 6.18 -11.97
N THR A 97 -4.31 6.24 -12.96
CA THR A 97 -3.02 5.53 -12.94
C THR A 97 -1.86 6.51 -12.89
N LEU A 98 -0.97 6.36 -11.90
CA LEU A 98 0.32 7.05 -11.83
C LEU A 98 1.44 6.04 -11.99
N THR A 99 2.39 6.26 -12.90
CA THR A 99 3.58 5.40 -13.04
C THR A 99 4.84 6.22 -13.25
N ILE A 100 5.75 6.16 -12.30
CA ILE A 100 6.95 7.02 -12.20
C ILE A 100 8.11 6.26 -11.57
N ARG A 101 9.33 6.80 -11.66
CA ARG A 101 10.51 6.21 -11.02
C ARG A 101 10.56 6.48 -9.53
N ASN A 102 10.63 7.75 -9.14
CA ASN A 102 10.64 8.15 -7.74
C ASN A 102 9.50 9.09 -7.43
N LEU A 103 8.94 8.95 -6.24
CA LEU A 103 7.90 9.80 -5.69
C LEU A 103 8.36 10.36 -4.33
N LEU A 104 8.39 11.69 -4.20
CA LEU A 104 8.76 12.35 -2.95
C LEU A 104 7.62 13.26 -2.48
N LEU A 105 7.17 13.07 -1.24
CA LEU A 105 6.29 13.96 -0.50
C LEU A 105 7.07 14.69 0.58
N ALA A 106 7.32 15.98 0.38
CA ALA A 106 8.12 16.82 1.26
C ALA A 106 7.31 17.95 1.91
N SER A 107 7.76 18.39 3.10
CA SER A 107 7.38 19.67 3.73
C SER A 107 5.88 19.95 3.86
N SER A 108 5.13 19.06 4.50
CA SER A 108 3.67 19.19 4.74
C SER A 108 2.77 18.93 3.53
N SER A 109 3.30 18.26 2.51
CA SER A 109 2.53 17.87 1.34
C SER A 109 1.61 16.70 1.64
N THR A 110 0.58 16.53 0.81
CA THR A 110 -0.39 15.44 0.96
C THR A 110 -0.53 14.62 -0.32
N LEU A 111 -0.74 13.32 -0.15
CA LEU A 111 -1.10 12.40 -1.22
C LEU A 111 -2.33 11.60 -0.81
N SER A 112 -3.32 11.53 -1.68
CA SER A 112 -4.47 10.62 -1.57
C SER A 112 -4.52 9.69 -2.77
N ASN A 113 -4.46 8.38 -2.52
CA ASN A 113 -4.55 7.35 -3.55
C ASN A 113 -5.83 6.52 -3.43
N THR A 114 -6.68 6.62 -4.44
CA THR A 114 -7.84 5.75 -4.67
C THR A 114 -7.75 5.03 -6.02
N GLY A 115 -6.73 5.33 -6.81
CA GLY A 115 -6.39 4.66 -8.07
C GLY A 115 -5.20 3.71 -7.92
N THR A 116 -4.41 3.55 -8.98
CA THR A 116 -3.19 2.73 -8.98
C THR A 116 -1.95 3.60 -9.04
N ILE A 117 -0.97 3.33 -8.17
CA ILE A 117 0.36 3.95 -8.20
C ILE A 117 1.42 2.87 -8.45
N GLY A 118 2.26 3.07 -9.46
CA GLY A 118 3.47 2.31 -9.72
C GLY A 118 4.71 3.18 -9.55
N VAL A 119 5.56 2.84 -8.59
CA VAL A 119 6.86 3.48 -8.35
C VAL A 119 7.96 2.48 -8.67
N THR A 120 8.73 2.71 -9.72
CA THR A 120 9.74 1.74 -10.19
C THR A 120 11.06 1.79 -9.41
N ALA A 121 11.20 2.72 -8.46
CA ALA A 121 12.29 2.76 -7.50
C ALA A 121 11.74 3.13 -6.12
N ASN A 122 11.87 4.40 -5.70
CA ASN A 122 11.67 4.79 -4.30
C ASN A 122 10.47 5.72 -4.09
N LEU A 123 9.75 5.49 -3.00
CA LEU A 123 8.78 6.43 -2.44
C LEU A 123 9.28 6.92 -1.09
N LEU A 124 9.35 8.25 -0.91
CA LEU A 124 9.71 8.86 0.38
C LEU A 124 8.62 9.82 0.84
N VAL A 125 8.12 9.61 2.05
CA VAL A 125 7.22 10.55 2.75
C VAL A 125 7.99 11.19 3.89
N THR A 126 8.38 12.47 3.74
CA THR A 126 9.17 13.17 4.77
C THR A 126 8.30 13.63 5.93
N THR A 127 8.94 14.06 7.01
CA THR A 127 8.29 14.69 8.16
C THR A 127 7.33 15.82 7.75
N GLY A 128 6.18 15.86 8.41
CA GLY A 128 5.08 16.80 8.13
C GLY A 128 4.15 16.36 6.99
N SER A 129 4.63 15.55 6.04
CA SER A 129 3.84 15.08 4.90
C SER A 129 2.92 13.91 5.29
N THR A 130 1.79 13.78 4.60
CA THR A 130 0.83 12.67 4.82
C THR A 130 0.49 11.96 3.52
N PHE A 131 0.51 10.63 3.54
CA PHE A 131 0.03 9.78 2.45
C PHE A 131 -1.13 8.91 2.94
N SER A 132 -2.30 9.04 2.30
CA SER A 132 -3.43 8.13 2.49
C SER A 132 -3.59 7.22 1.27
N ASN A 133 -3.64 5.91 1.52
CA ASN A 133 -3.84 4.88 0.50
C ASN A 133 -5.12 4.08 0.76
N SER A 134 -6.00 3.99 -0.23
CA SER A 134 -7.21 3.15 -0.20
C SER A 134 -7.35 2.25 -1.43
N SER A 135 -6.25 2.02 -2.15
CA SER A 135 -6.21 1.17 -3.35
C SER A 135 -4.81 0.59 -3.52
N LEU A 136 -4.38 0.30 -4.75
CA LEU A 136 -3.13 -0.38 -5.03
C LEU A 136 -1.95 0.60 -5.17
N ILE A 137 -0.85 0.28 -4.49
CA ILE A 137 0.47 0.84 -4.76
C ILE A 137 1.53 -0.27 -4.87
N ASN A 138 2.35 -0.19 -5.90
CA ASN A 138 3.51 -1.05 -6.11
C ASN A 138 4.78 -0.20 -6.11
N ILE A 139 5.71 -0.52 -5.21
CA ILE A 139 7.01 0.15 -5.07
C ILE A 139 8.07 -0.92 -5.29
N SER A 140 8.91 -0.75 -6.31
CA SER A 140 9.85 -1.82 -6.70
C SER A 140 11.05 -1.94 -5.77
N ASP A 141 11.44 -0.86 -5.09
CA ASP A 141 12.60 -0.82 -4.22
C ASP A 141 12.17 -0.41 -2.80
N THR A 142 12.36 0.85 -2.41
CA THR A 142 12.23 1.26 -1.02
C THR A 142 11.05 2.20 -0.78
N LEU A 143 10.28 1.91 0.28
CA LEU A 143 9.35 2.84 0.92
C LEU A 143 9.99 3.42 2.16
N GLY A 144 10.36 4.70 2.11
CA GLY A 144 10.86 5.47 3.25
C GLY A 144 9.76 6.31 3.89
N ILE A 145 9.63 6.23 5.21
CA ILE A 145 8.60 6.93 5.98
C ILE A 145 9.27 7.73 7.09
N GLN A 146 9.14 9.04 7.05
CA GLN A 146 9.51 9.98 8.11
C GLN A 146 8.31 10.89 8.49
N GLY A 147 7.30 10.94 7.62
CA GLY A 147 6.00 11.55 7.88
C GLY A 147 4.98 10.51 8.30
N THR A 148 3.74 10.65 7.83
CA THR A 148 2.66 9.73 8.16
C THR A 148 2.11 9.02 6.93
N ILE A 149 1.97 7.70 7.00
CA ILE A 149 1.23 6.91 6.01
C ILE A 149 0.03 6.24 6.68
N ASN A 150 -1.14 6.40 6.08
CA ASN A 150 -2.37 5.73 6.47
C ASN A 150 -2.84 4.81 5.33
N ASN A 151 -2.68 3.50 5.51
CA ASN A 151 -3.22 2.50 4.59
C ASN A 151 -4.66 2.13 5.00
N ASN A 152 -5.62 2.85 4.44
CA ASN A 152 -7.06 2.80 4.71
C ASN A 152 -7.75 1.80 3.77
N ALA A 153 -7.61 0.50 4.03
CA ALA A 153 -8.12 -0.58 3.17
C ALA A 153 -7.45 -0.70 1.78
N GLY A 154 -6.26 -0.14 1.61
CA GLY A 154 -5.45 -0.31 0.40
C GLY A 154 -4.46 -1.47 0.48
N THR A 155 -3.80 -1.75 -0.64
CA THR A 155 -2.68 -2.71 -0.71
C THR A 155 -1.39 -1.99 -1.06
N ILE A 156 -0.36 -2.19 -0.23
CA ILE A 156 0.99 -1.70 -0.46
C ILE A 156 1.91 -2.89 -0.70
N ASN A 157 2.49 -2.97 -1.91
CA ASN A 157 3.55 -3.90 -2.23
C ASN A 157 4.87 -3.14 -2.30
N VAL A 158 5.87 -3.57 -1.55
CA VAL A 158 7.20 -2.94 -1.52
C VAL A 158 8.31 -3.98 -1.33
N ALA A 159 9.52 -3.71 -1.84
CA ALA A 159 10.66 -4.56 -1.51
C ALA A 159 11.18 -4.28 -0.09
N THR A 160 11.66 -3.07 0.18
CA THR A 160 12.21 -2.67 1.49
C THR A 160 11.34 -1.59 2.13
N PHE A 161 11.00 -1.78 3.40
CA PHE A 161 10.18 -0.85 4.16
C PHE A 161 11.01 -0.26 5.31
N LEU A 162 11.21 1.06 5.27
CA LEU A 162 11.99 1.81 6.26
C LEU A 162 11.09 2.86 6.92
N ASN A 163 10.82 2.68 8.21
CA ASN A 163 9.96 3.59 8.96
C ASN A 163 10.72 4.28 10.09
N THR A 164 10.78 5.60 10.04
CA THR A 164 11.20 6.48 11.14
C THR A 164 10.14 7.54 11.44
N GLY A 165 8.92 7.33 10.96
CA GLY A 165 7.78 8.22 11.13
C GLY A 165 6.62 7.46 11.73
N THR A 166 5.43 7.62 11.15
CA THR A 166 4.23 6.90 11.57
C THR A 166 3.65 6.12 10.40
N TYR A 167 3.54 4.80 10.56
CA TYR A 167 2.81 3.95 9.63
C TYR A 167 1.59 3.34 10.32
N ASN A 168 0.42 3.57 9.73
CA ASN A 168 -0.84 2.97 10.16
C ASN A 168 -1.39 2.06 9.06
N ASN A 169 -1.36 0.75 9.28
CA ASN A 169 -2.12 -0.21 8.50
C ASN A 169 -3.49 -0.39 9.14
N ASN A 170 -4.52 0.26 8.59
CA ASN A 170 -5.86 0.22 9.16
C ASN A 170 -6.59 -1.07 8.77
N THR A 171 -7.79 -1.28 9.31
CA THR A 171 -8.63 -2.44 9.01
C THR A 171 -8.76 -2.64 7.50
N ASN A 172 -8.63 -3.89 7.05
CA ASN A 172 -8.58 -4.32 5.64
C ASN A 172 -7.38 -3.80 4.82
N GLY A 173 -6.46 -3.06 5.44
CA GLY A 173 -5.20 -2.68 4.80
C GLY A 173 -4.25 -3.88 4.69
N ASN A 174 -3.62 -4.03 3.53
CA ASN A 174 -2.61 -5.05 3.29
C ASN A 174 -1.24 -4.43 3.04
N LEU A 175 -0.22 -4.93 3.74
CA LEU A 175 1.18 -4.62 3.49
C LEU A 175 1.94 -5.89 3.14
N TYR A 176 2.51 -5.93 1.94
CA TYR A 176 3.39 -7.00 1.48
C TYR A 176 4.79 -6.45 1.28
N VAL A 177 5.74 -6.98 2.05
CA VAL A 177 7.15 -6.58 2.01
C VAL A 177 7.99 -7.76 1.54
N SER A 178 8.62 -7.65 0.37
CA SER A 178 9.36 -8.77 -0.22
C SER A 178 10.76 -8.97 0.38
N SER A 179 11.27 -7.98 1.11
CA SER A 179 12.54 -8.02 1.82
C SER A 179 12.30 -7.77 3.29
N ILE A 180 12.77 -6.64 3.82
CA ILE A 180 12.86 -6.34 5.25
C ILE A 180 11.90 -5.21 5.63
N ILE A 181 11.29 -5.32 6.81
CA ILE A 181 10.75 -4.18 7.56
C ILE A 181 11.77 -3.76 8.61
N TYR A 182 12.17 -2.50 8.57
CA TYR A 182 12.88 -1.84 9.66
C TYR A 182 12.03 -0.69 10.17
N THR A 183 11.67 -0.72 11.45
CA THR A 183 10.92 0.35 12.10
C THR A 183 11.66 0.89 13.30
N ASN A 184 11.96 2.18 13.23
CA ASN A 184 12.55 3.04 14.24
C ASN A 184 11.69 4.32 14.33
N GLY A 185 10.39 4.07 14.47
CA GLY A 185 9.28 5.00 14.54
C GLY A 185 8.01 4.20 14.88
N THR A 186 6.83 4.84 14.85
CA THR A 186 5.57 4.19 15.19
C THR A 186 5.07 3.29 14.05
N PHE A 187 4.84 2.01 14.33
CA PHE A 187 4.24 1.03 13.42
C PHE A 187 2.95 0.44 14.02
N ASN A 188 1.79 0.74 13.44
CA ASN A 188 0.50 0.23 13.90
C ASN A 188 -0.11 -0.70 12.85
N ASN A 189 -0.34 -1.96 13.20
CA ASN A 189 -1.02 -2.93 12.35
C ASN A 189 -2.39 -3.34 12.89
N ASN A 190 -3.45 -2.91 12.21
CA ASN A 190 -4.84 -3.37 12.36
C ASN A 190 -5.32 -4.15 11.11
N GLY A 191 -4.41 -4.41 10.17
CA GLY A 191 -4.65 -5.07 8.90
C GLY A 191 -3.78 -6.32 8.75
N TRP A 192 -3.53 -6.74 7.51
CA TRP A 192 -2.64 -7.85 7.21
C TRP A 192 -1.24 -7.36 6.84
N VAL A 193 -0.22 -7.96 7.46
CA VAL A 193 1.19 -7.71 7.13
C VAL A 193 1.86 -9.03 6.78
N THR A 194 2.54 -9.08 5.63
CA THR A 194 3.42 -10.18 5.26
C THR A 194 4.81 -9.66 4.96
N VAL A 195 5.82 -10.29 5.56
CA VAL A 195 7.24 -9.95 5.40
C VAL A 195 7.99 -11.21 4.96
N ASN A 196 8.58 -11.18 3.76
CA ASN A 196 9.26 -12.35 3.22
C ASN A 196 10.64 -12.63 3.84
N LEU A 197 11.30 -11.61 4.40
CA LEU A 197 12.53 -11.79 5.15
C LEU A 197 12.28 -11.40 6.62
N HIS A 198 12.96 -10.36 7.09
CA HIS A 198 13.07 -10.04 8.50
C HIS A 198 12.19 -8.86 8.90
N PHE A 199 11.70 -8.90 10.13
CA PHE A 199 11.08 -7.75 10.79
C PHE A 199 11.98 -7.29 11.94
N LEU A 200 12.42 -6.04 11.89
CA LEU A 200 13.25 -5.41 12.91
C LEU A 200 12.50 -4.21 13.50
N ASN A 201 12.20 -4.29 14.79
CA ASN A 201 11.64 -3.19 15.58
C ASN A 201 12.69 -2.66 16.55
N SER A 202 12.93 -1.35 16.50
CA SER A 202 13.79 -0.62 17.43
C SER A 202 13.07 0.52 18.16
N GLU A 203 11.75 0.64 18.01
CA GLU A 203 10.93 1.63 18.72
C GLU A 203 9.51 1.06 18.96
N ASP A 204 8.44 1.82 18.70
CA ASP A 204 7.07 1.42 19.02
C ASP A 204 6.40 0.66 17.86
N ALA A 205 6.05 -0.60 18.09
CA ALA A 205 5.27 -1.39 17.14
C ALA A 205 4.08 -2.09 17.84
N THR A 206 2.88 -1.93 17.26
CA THR A 206 1.67 -2.58 17.73
C THR A 206 1.07 -3.46 16.63
N ASN A 207 0.78 -4.72 16.94
CA ASN A 207 0.04 -5.64 16.10
C ASN A 207 -1.29 -6.03 16.75
N ASN A 208 -2.41 -5.63 16.14
CA ASN A 208 -3.76 -5.98 16.58
C ASN A 208 -4.45 -7.02 15.67
N MET A 209 -3.83 -7.39 14.55
CA MET A 209 -4.36 -8.40 13.64
C MET A 209 -3.25 -9.38 13.22
N ILE A 210 -3.01 -9.62 11.94
CA ILE A 210 -2.10 -10.68 11.50
C ILE A 210 -0.81 -10.09 10.96
N MET A 211 0.30 -10.63 11.45
CA MET A 211 1.64 -10.40 10.94
C MET A 211 2.31 -11.75 10.66
N ASP A 212 2.68 -11.97 9.40
CA ASP A 212 3.30 -13.20 8.91
C ASP A 212 4.71 -12.90 8.41
N ILE A 213 5.71 -13.25 9.22
CA ILE A 213 7.13 -13.01 8.98
C ILE A 213 7.76 -14.34 8.60
N LYS A 214 8.32 -14.43 7.40
CA LYS A 214 8.83 -15.69 6.85
C LYS A 214 10.22 -16.06 7.35
N GLN A 215 11.02 -15.10 7.82
CA GLN A 215 12.33 -15.36 8.42
C GLN A 215 12.31 -14.93 9.89
N ASP A 216 13.18 -14.00 10.27
CA ASP A 216 13.44 -13.66 11.66
C ASP A 216 12.67 -12.42 12.12
N PHE A 217 12.28 -12.44 13.39
CA PHE A 217 11.76 -11.28 14.11
C PHE A 217 12.77 -10.85 15.16
N TYR A 218 13.09 -9.56 15.19
CA TYR A 218 13.94 -8.94 16.20
C TYR A 218 13.23 -7.73 16.81
N ASN A 219 13.06 -7.74 18.13
CA ASN A 219 12.64 -6.59 18.93
C ASN A 219 13.81 -6.14 19.82
N GLY A 220 14.36 -4.96 19.53
CA GLY A 220 15.43 -4.39 20.34
C GLY A 220 16.04 -3.14 19.75
N ASP A 221 16.69 -2.34 20.61
CA ASP A 221 17.54 -1.24 20.19
C ASP A 221 18.93 -1.37 20.84
N SER A 222 19.97 -1.04 20.08
CA SER A 222 21.36 -1.04 20.55
C SER A 222 21.86 0.36 20.94
N LEU A 223 21.06 1.41 20.72
CA LEU A 223 21.45 2.82 20.83
C LEU A 223 20.82 3.56 22.03
N MET A 224 20.39 2.82 23.06
CA MET A 224 19.81 3.31 24.32
C MET A 224 18.35 3.78 24.27
N ASN A 225 17.59 3.59 23.19
CA ASN A 225 16.13 3.69 23.28
C ASN A 225 15.53 2.34 23.70
N THR A 226 14.27 2.35 24.10
CA THR A 226 13.51 1.15 24.44
C THR A 226 12.64 0.77 23.25
N ALA A 227 12.86 -0.42 22.69
CA ALA A 227 11.95 -0.98 21.69
C ALA A 227 10.77 -1.64 22.39
N GLU A 228 9.55 -1.27 22.02
CA GLU A 228 8.31 -1.88 22.54
C GLU A 228 7.55 -2.56 21.41
N PHE A 229 7.22 -3.84 21.60
CA PHE A 229 6.32 -4.57 20.71
C PHE A 229 5.06 -5.04 21.45
N ILE A 230 3.92 -4.46 21.09
CA ILE A 230 2.60 -4.84 21.64
C ILE A 230 1.92 -5.79 20.65
N ASN A 231 1.71 -7.04 21.07
CA ASN A 231 0.95 -8.02 20.28
C ASN A 231 -0.42 -8.31 20.91
N ASN A 232 -1.48 -7.90 20.24
CA ASN A 232 -2.88 -8.25 20.54
C ASN A 232 -3.51 -9.13 19.46
N GLY A 233 -2.76 -9.47 18.42
CA GLY A 233 -3.21 -10.31 17.31
C GLY A 233 -2.41 -11.59 17.21
N LEU A 234 -2.17 -12.06 15.98
CA LEU A 234 -1.32 -13.19 15.70
C LEU A 234 -0.04 -12.74 14.99
N VAL A 235 1.09 -13.20 15.50
CA VAL A 235 2.39 -13.08 14.85
C VAL A 235 2.92 -14.48 14.54
N SER A 236 3.12 -14.76 13.26
CA SER A 236 3.81 -15.97 12.80
C SER A 236 5.24 -15.62 12.39
N VAL A 237 6.21 -16.40 12.87
CA VAL A 237 7.63 -16.25 12.57
C VAL A 237 8.17 -17.56 12.02
N GLY A 238 8.60 -17.53 10.76
CA GLY A 238 9.03 -18.69 9.98
C GLY A 238 10.43 -19.20 10.30
N ASN A 239 11.23 -18.43 11.03
CA ASN A 239 12.54 -18.84 11.53
C ASN A 239 12.70 -18.47 13.02
N ASN A 240 13.59 -17.53 13.35
CA ASN A 240 13.94 -17.23 14.75
C ASN A 240 13.22 -15.99 15.26
N TRP A 241 12.88 -15.99 16.54
CA TRP A 241 12.34 -14.84 17.25
C TRP A 241 13.30 -14.44 18.38
N TYR A 242 13.64 -13.16 18.42
CA TYR A 242 14.51 -12.60 19.46
C TYR A 242 13.93 -11.32 20.02
N ASN A 243 13.92 -11.23 21.35
CA ASN A 243 13.60 -10.01 22.08
C ASN A 243 14.72 -9.63 23.05
N SER A 244 15.18 -8.37 22.99
CA SER A 244 16.04 -7.78 24.01
C SER A 244 15.39 -6.68 24.84
N GLU A 245 14.18 -6.25 24.50
CA GLU A 245 13.48 -5.12 25.15
C GLU A 245 12.07 -5.54 25.61
N ASP A 246 11.07 -4.68 25.48
CA ASP A 246 9.73 -4.93 26.02
C ASP A 246 8.81 -5.55 24.97
N VAL A 247 8.18 -6.67 25.33
CA VAL A 247 7.10 -7.32 24.57
C VAL A 247 5.90 -7.51 25.49
N THR A 248 4.74 -7.06 25.06
CA THR A 248 3.51 -7.16 25.87
C THR A 248 2.27 -7.40 25.01
N GLY A 249 1.12 -7.52 25.66
CA GLY A 249 -0.19 -7.65 25.01
C GLY A 249 -0.92 -8.93 25.38
N THR A 250 -1.83 -9.33 24.50
CA THR A 250 -2.81 -10.42 24.72
C THR A 250 -2.88 -11.42 23.58
N GLY A 251 -2.06 -11.21 22.54
CA GLY A 251 -2.02 -12.01 21.33
C GLY A 251 -1.17 -13.27 21.42
N GLN A 252 -0.95 -13.88 20.26
CA GLN A 252 -0.24 -15.14 20.10
C GLN A 252 1.01 -14.95 19.22
N PHE A 253 2.10 -15.62 19.59
CA PHE A 253 3.26 -15.83 18.75
C PHE A 253 3.37 -17.31 18.36
N CYS A 254 3.56 -17.55 17.06
CA CYS A 254 3.85 -18.87 16.50
C CYS A 254 5.24 -18.87 15.86
N ILE A 255 6.20 -19.53 16.49
CA ILE A 255 7.60 -19.50 16.08
C ILE A 255 8.02 -20.89 15.57
N ALA A 256 8.68 -20.92 14.42
CA ALA A 256 9.04 -22.17 13.76
C ALA A 256 10.33 -22.80 14.28
N ASN A 257 11.31 -21.98 14.66
CA ASN A 257 12.64 -22.44 15.04
C ASN A 257 13.02 -21.95 16.44
N TYR A 258 13.99 -21.04 16.57
CA TYR A 258 14.55 -20.68 17.87
C TYR A 258 13.88 -19.44 18.49
N THR A 259 13.61 -19.49 19.79
CA THR A 259 13.09 -18.35 20.57
C THR A 259 14.05 -17.93 21.69
N ALA A 260 14.37 -16.63 21.73
CA ALA A 260 15.20 -16.09 22.81
C ALA A 260 14.67 -14.77 23.36
N ASN A 261 14.75 -14.64 24.68
CA ASN A 261 14.38 -13.45 25.43
C ASN A 261 15.52 -13.01 26.37
N SER A 262 15.98 -11.78 26.20
CA SER A 262 16.82 -11.08 27.18
C SER A 262 16.16 -9.83 27.78
N GLY A 263 14.94 -9.49 27.33
CA GLY A 263 14.17 -8.34 27.79
C GLY A 263 12.99 -8.73 28.70
N ASN A 264 11.91 -7.96 28.69
CA ASN A 264 10.72 -8.24 29.50
C ASN A 264 9.56 -8.69 28.61
N ILE A 265 8.93 -9.81 28.99
CA ILE A 265 7.69 -10.28 28.39
C ILE A 265 6.58 -10.18 29.43
N THR A 266 5.57 -9.35 29.16
CA THR A 266 4.44 -9.11 30.07
C THR A 266 3.09 -9.35 29.39
N GLY A 267 1.98 -9.09 30.09
CA GLY A 267 0.63 -9.30 29.58
C GLY A 267 0.16 -10.75 29.68
N THR A 268 -0.72 -11.17 28.79
CA THR A 268 -1.31 -12.53 28.73
C THR A 268 -1.01 -13.21 27.39
N LEU A 269 0.20 -12.99 26.88
CA LEU A 269 0.65 -13.54 25.60
C LEU A 269 0.66 -15.08 25.62
N ASP A 270 0.44 -15.67 24.47
CA ASP A 270 0.62 -17.11 24.23
C ASP A 270 1.79 -17.32 23.26
N PHE A 271 2.90 -17.86 23.77
CA PHE A 271 4.08 -18.18 22.97
C PHE A 271 4.08 -19.64 22.60
N CYS A 272 4.14 -19.94 21.32
CA CYS A 272 4.22 -21.31 20.88
C CYS A 272 5.36 -21.51 19.89
N ASP A 273 6.46 -21.98 20.46
CA ASP A 273 7.64 -22.44 19.74
C ASP A 273 7.43 -23.89 19.30
N LYS A 274 7.64 -24.18 18.01
CA LYS A 274 7.44 -25.53 17.46
C LYS A 274 8.56 -26.52 17.82
N THR A 275 9.69 -26.07 18.35
CA THR A 275 10.84 -26.92 18.70
C THR A 275 10.77 -27.44 20.15
N GLY A 276 10.13 -26.69 21.06
CA GLY A 276 10.03 -27.06 22.48
C GLY A 276 8.73 -26.68 23.19
N GLY A 277 7.83 -25.94 22.53
CA GLY A 277 6.58 -25.43 23.09
C GLY A 277 6.72 -24.16 23.93
N ASN A 278 7.92 -23.85 24.43
CA ASN A 278 8.24 -22.69 25.27
C ASN A 278 9.42 -21.88 24.70
N ILE A 279 9.86 -20.84 25.43
CA ILE A 279 11.03 -20.04 25.04
C ILE A 279 12.33 -20.83 25.27
N ASP A 280 13.15 -21.02 24.22
CA ASP A 280 14.37 -21.85 24.28
C ASP A 280 15.45 -21.26 25.20
N ALA A 281 15.65 -19.95 25.13
CA ALA A 281 16.63 -19.25 25.95
C ALA A 281 16.03 -18.00 26.59
N ASN A 282 16.05 -17.94 27.91
CA ASN A 282 15.59 -16.78 28.65
C ASN A 282 16.65 -16.32 29.66
N SER A 283 17.20 -15.12 29.44
CA SER A 283 17.98 -14.36 30.42
C SER A 283 17.24 -13.13 30.96
N GLY A 284 16.06 -12.83 30.40
CA GLY A 284 15.18 -11.73 30.80
C GLY A 284 14.06 -12.16 31.76
N THR A 285 13.01 -11.33 31.84
CA THR A 285 11.83 -11.60 32.67
C THR A 285 10.63 -12.01 31.83
N ILE A 286 9.83 -12.93 32.35
CA ILE A 286 8.57 -13.38 31.75
C ILE A 286 7.50 -13.37 32.85
N ALA A 287 6.42 -12.64 32.63
CA ALA A 287 5.30 -12.59 33.57
C ALA A 287 4.64 -13.97 33.70
N GLY A 288 4.21 -14.35 34.91
CA GLY A 288 3.56 -15.63 35.16
C GLY A 288 2.19 -15.82 34.48
N THR A 289 1.66 -14.76 33.87
CA THR A 289 0.42 -14.76 33.07
C THR A 289 0.65 -15.11 31.60
N VAL A 290 1.91 -15.23 31.16
CA VAL A 290 2.26 -15.73 29.81
C VAL A 290 2.03 -17.23 29.76
N THR A 291 1.41 -17.69 28.68
CA THR A 291 1.12 -19.11 28.42
C THR A 291 1.93 -19.65 27.25
N TYR A 292 1.97 -20.98 27.12
CA TYR A 292 2.80 -21.66 26.14
C TYR A 292 2.00 -22.69 25.34
N CYS A 293 1.87 -22.46 24.04
CA CYS A 293 1.07 -23.29 23.13
C CYS A 293 -0.34 -23.62 23.67
N ASN A 294 -0.98 -22.67 24.37
CA ASN A 294 -2.37 -22.89 24.81
C ASN A 294 -3.33 -22.85 23.61
N THR A 295 -2.97 -22.08 22.59
CA THR A 295 -3.63 -22.03 21.29
C THR A 295 -2.75 -22.72 20.25
N ASN A 296 -3.35 -23.52 19.37
CA ASN A 296 -2.60 -24.25 18.34
C ASN A 296 -1.97 -23.31 17.31
N CYS A 297 -0.70 -23.52 17.00
CA CYS A 297 0.01 -22.83 15.91
C CYS A 297 -0.22 -23.46 14.53
N ASN A 298 -1.50 -23.66 14.20
CA ASN A 298 -1.91 -24.06 12.86
C ASN A 298 -1.86 -22.85 11.92
N VAL A 299 -0.64 -22.37 11.66
CA VAL A 299 -0.34 -21.40 10.60
C VAL A 299 -0.55 -22.01 9.20
N GLY A 300 -0.77 -23.33 9.11
CA GLY A 300 -0.98 -24.06 7.86
C GLY A 300 -2.31 -23.75 7.16
N GLU A 301 -3.29 -23.23 7.88
CA GLU A 301 -4.61 -22.85 7.36
C GLU A 301 -5.20 -21.73 8.21
N ILE A 302 -4.46 -20.63 8.40
CA ILE A 302 -5.18 -19.38 8.20
C ILE A 302 -5.41 -19.37 6.72
N GLU A 303 -6.48 -20.06 6.29
CA GLU A 303 -7.12 -19.78 5.03
C GLU A 303 -7.14 -18.27 5.00
N LEU A 304 -6.31 -17.75 4.12
CA LEU A 304 -6.66 -16.62 3.33
C LEU A 304 -8.10 -16.89 2.87
N GLU A 305 -9.06 -16.53 3.72
CA GLU A 305 -10.02 -15.53 3.32
C GLU A 305 -9.24 -14.24 2.97
N LYS A 306 -8.31 -14.32 1.98
CA LYS A 306 -8.67 -13.75 0.71
C LYS A 306 -10.10 -14.23 0.49
N GLN A 307 -11.06 -13.41 0.91
CA GLN A 307 -12.17 -13.15 0.03
C GLN A 307 -11.51 -12.85 -1.31
N THR A 308 -11.23 -13.91 -2.05
CA THR A 308 -11.02 -13.85 -3.47
C THR A 308 -12.41 -13.49 -3.90
N GLU A 309 -12.66 -12.18 -3.95
CA GLU A 309 -13.96 -11.62 -4.32
C GLU A 309 -14.43 -12.21 -5.64
N VAL A 310 -13.50 -12.76 -6.44
CA VAL A 310 -13.76 -13.66 -7.55
C VAL A 310 -12.91 -14.92 -7.45
N GLN A 311 -13.53 -16.10 -7.54
CA GLN A 311 -12.88 -17.38 -7.82
C GLN A 311 -13.37 -17.96 -9.15
N ILE A 312 -12.48 -18.59 -9.92
CA ILE A 312 -12.82 -19.21 -11.21
C ILE A 312 -12.35 -20.67 -11.19
N TYR A 313 -13.27 -21.63 -11.26
CA TYR A 313 -13.00 -23.07 -11.10
C TYR A 313 -14.03 -23.95 -11.82
N PRO A 314 -13.74 -25.21 -12.17
CA PRO A 314 -12.41 -25.82 -12.12
C PRO A 314 -11.50 -25.20 -13.19
N ASN A 315 -10.19 -25.37 -13.02
CA ASN A 315 -9.21 -25.03 -14.04
C ASN A 315 -8.07 -26.07 -13.96
N PRO A 316 -7.97 -27.02 -14.91
CA PRO A 316 -8.69 -27.08 -16.18
C PRO A 316 -10.21 -27.32 -16.07
N PHE A 317 -10.98 -26.94 -17.11
CA PHE A 317 -12.43 -27.17 -17.18
C PHE A 317 -12.82 -27.92 -18.46
N GLU A 318 -13.81 -28.82 -18.39
CA GLU A 318 -14.28 -29.54 -19.57
C GLU A 318 -15.42 -28.82 -20.30
N LYS A 319 -16.56 -28.63 -19.62
CA LYS A 319 -17.77 -28.00 -20.19
C LYS A 319 -18.28 -26.84 -19.36
N GLN A 320 -18.09 -26.92 -18.06
CA GLN A 320 -18.62 -25.97 -17.09
C GLN A 320 -17.49 -25.24 -16.39
N LEU A 321 -17.61 -23.92 -16.33
CA LEU A 321 -16.74 -23.02 -15.58
C LEU A 321 -17.60 -22.28 -14.56
N ASN A 322 -17.28 -22.43 -13.28
CA ASN A 322 -17.91 -21.69 -12.20
C ASN A 322 -17.11 -20.43 -11.91
N ILE A 323 -17.82 -19.34 -11.70
CA ILE A 323 -17.27 -18.07 -11.25
C ILE A 323 -18.02 -17.69 -9.97
N LEU A 324 -17.36 -17.82 -8.83
CA LEU A 324 -17.90 -17.36 -7.55
C LEU A 324 -17.52 -15.89 -7.37
N ILE A 325 -18.51 -15.02 -7.18
CA ILE A 325 -18.31 -13.63 -6.80
C ILE A 325 -18.86 -13.41 -5.41
N ASN A 326 -18.09 -12.81 -4.51
CA ASN A 326 -18.51 -12.50 -3.14
C ASN A 326 -18.58 -10.98 -2.91
N GLU A 327 -19.04 -10.24 -3.93
CA GLU A 327 -19.11 -8.78 -3.90
C GLU A 327 -20.33 -8.26 -4.67
N SER A 328 -20.90 -7.14 -4.22
CA SER A 328 -21.97 -6.44 -4.94
C SER A 328 -21.41 -5.58 -6.08
N GLY A 329 -22.02 -5.66 -7.26
CA GLY A 329 -21.65 -4.83 -8.40
C GLY A 329 -22.20 -5.37 -9.71
N ASN A 330 -22.05 -4.59 -10.78
CA ASN A 330 -22.36 -5.06 -12.13
C ASN A 330 -21.12 -5.75 -12.70
N PHE A 331 -21.15 -7.08 -12.74
CA PHE A 331 -20.04 -7.89 -13.23
C PHE A 331 -20.32 -8.50 -14.61
N SER A 332 -19.27 -8.73 -15.38
CA SER A 332 -19.32 -9.54 -16.60
C SER A 332 -18.05 -10.35 -16.79
N ALA A 333 -18.18 -11.60 -17.21
CA ALA A 333 -17.05 -12.43 -17.64
C ALA A 333 -16.85 -12.35 -19.14
N ARG A 334 -15.59 -12.30 -19.57
CA ARG A 334 -15.18 -12.36 -20.97
C ARG A 334 -14.03 -13.33 -21.15
N ILE A 335 -14.10 -14.23 -22.12
CA ILE A 335 -13.03 -15.19 -22.40
C ILE A 335 -12.36 -14.83 -23.72
N PHE A 336 -11.04 -14.75 -23.69
CA PHE A 336 -10.19 -14.43 -24.84
C PHE A 336 -9.28 -15.62 -25.17
N ASP A 337 -8.96 -15.79 -26.44
CA ASP A 337 -7.88 -16.68 -26.85
C ASP A 337 -6.49 -16.05 -26.62
N ILE A 338 -5.43 -16.78 -26.98
CA ILE A 338 -4.04 -16.29 -26.86
C ILE A 338 -3.69 -15.14 -27.83
N THR A 339 -4.52 -14.91 -28.86
CA THR A 339 -4.34 -13.80 -29.81
C THR A 339 -5.06 -12.53 -29.34
N GLY A 340 -5.87 -12.63 -28.28
CA GLY A 340 -6.69 -11.54 -27.75
C GLY A 340 -8.07 -11.43 -28.39
N GLN A 341 -8.49 -12.41 -29.20
CA GLN A 341 -9.83 -12.47 -29.75
C GLN A 341 -10.83 -12.84 -28.65
N GLU A 342 -11.90 -12.05 -28.50
CA GLU A 342 -13.00 -12.37 -27.57
C GLU A 342 -13.83 -13.53 -28.15
N LEU A 343 -13.95 -14.62 -27.38
CA LEU A 343 -14.69 -15.82 -27.75
C LEU A 343 -16.01 -15.96 -26.99
N PHE A 344 -16.13 -15.32 -25.82
CA PHE A 344 -17.29 -15.45 -24.95
C PHE A 344 -17.51 -14.21 -24.10
N TYR A 345 -18.78 -13.84 -23.89
CA TYR A 345 -19.22 -12.75 -23.02
C TYR A 345 -20.49 -13.16 -22.27
N THR A 346 -20.54 -12.91 -20.96
CA THR A 346 -21.78 -13.02 -20.18
C THR A 346 -21.79 -12.04 -19.00
N PRO A 347 -22.92 -11.38 -18.69
CA PRO A 347 -23.11 -10.77 -17.39
C PRO A 347 -23.10 -11.86 -16.30
N ILE A 348 -22.58 -11.53 -15.12
CA ILE A 348 -22.54 -12.40 -13.95
C ILE A 348 -22.95 -11.60 -12.71
N GLN A 349 -23.48 -12.28 -11.70
CA GLN A 349 -24.03 -11.67 -10.50
C GLN A 349 -23.21 -12.03 -9.26
N ASN A 350 -23.49 -11.37 -8.13
CA ASN A 350 -23.00 -11.82 -6.83
C ASN A 350 -23.47 -13.28 -6.57
N GLY A 351 -22.59 -14.11 -6.01
CA GLY A 351 -22.78 -15.55 -5.83
C GLY A 351 -22.10 -16.41 -6.91
N THR A 352 -22.49 -17.68 -6.98
CA THR A 352 -21.94 -18.66 -7.93
C THR A 352 -22.63 -18.54 -9.29
N ASN A 353 -21.84 -18.30 -10.34
CA ASN A 353 -22.29 -18.28 -11.73
C ASN A 353 -21.70 -19.49 -12.47
N THR A 354 -22.55 -20.40 -12.93
CA THR A 354 -22.12 -21.57 -13.72
C THR A 354 -22.26 -21.28 -15.21
N LEU A 355 -21.13 -21.23 -15.91
CA LEU A 355 -21.06 -20.95 -17.34
C LEU A 355 -20.85 -22.26 -18.11
N THR A 356 -21.64 -22.50 -19.15
CA THR A 356 -21.37 -23.58 -20.12
C THR A 356 -20.65 -22.98 -21.32
N VAL A 357 -19.38 -23.33 -21.51
CA VAL A 357 -18.53 -22.72 -22.54
C VAL A 357 -17.92 -23.79 -23.44
N GLU A 358 -18.32 -23.76 -24.71
CA GLU A 358 -17.82 -24.66 -25.76
C GLU A 358 -16.62 -24.03 -26.48
N LEU A 359 -15.42 -24.26 -25.94
CA LEU A 359 -14.15 -23.90 -26.57
C LEU A 359 -13.40 -25.16 -27.01
N SER A 360 -12.46 -25.02 -27.93
CA SER A 360 -11.48 -26.07 -28.25
C SER A 360 -10.52 -26.31 -27.07
N THR A 361 -9.78 -27.43 -27.07
CA THR A 361 -8.69 -27.66 -26.11
C THR A 361 -7.61 -26.60 -26.30
N GLY A 362 -7.16 -25.97 -25.22
CA GLY A 362 -6.22 -24.86 -25.32
C GLY A 362 -6.11 -23.98 -24.08
N ILE A 363 -5.32 -22.91 -24.23
CA ILE A 363 -5.14 -21.88 -23.20
C ILE A 363 -6.00 -20.67 -23.56
N TYR A 364 -6.69 -20.14 -22.56
CA TYR A 364 -7.55 -18.97 -22.68
C TYR A 364 -7.29 -17.99 -21.53
N PHE A 365 -7.80 -16.77 -21.66
CA PHE A 365 -7.79 -15.78 -20.58
C PHE A 365 -9.22 -15.34 -20.26
N CYS A 366 -9.68 -15.57 -19.04
CA CYS A 366 -10.93 -15.04 -18.53
C CYS A 366 -10.66 -13.69 -17.85
N LYS A 367 -11.27 -12.62 -18.35
CA LYS A 367 -11.29 -11.32 -17.70
C LYS A 367 -12.66 -11.11 -17.07
N ILE A 368 -12.69 -10.83 -15.78
CA ILE A 368 -13.89 -10.33 -15.12
C ILE A 368 -13.84 -8.82 -15.13
N TYR A 369 -14.95 -8.20 -15.48
CA TYR A 369 -15.12 -6.76 -15.42
C TYR A 369 -16.09 -6.42 -14.31
N LYS A 370 -15.84 -5.30 -13.63
CA LYS A 370 -16.73 -4.69 -12.65
C LYS A 370 -17.00 -3.26 -13.10
N ASN A 371 -18.27 -2.91 -13.30
CA ASN A 371 -18.67 -1.57 -13.77
C ASN A 371 -17.92 -1.12 -15.04
N GLY A 372 -17.66 -2.06 -15.96
CA GLY A 372 -16.96 -1.80 -17.22
C GLY A 372 -15.43 -1.74 -17.15
N GLN A 373 -14.82 -1.85 -15.97
CA GLN A 373 -13.36 -1.90 -15.80
C GLN A 373 -12.88 -3.34 -15.56
N VAL A 374 -11.70 -3.71 -16.07
CA VAL A 374 -11.10 -5.03 -15.79
C VAL A 374 -10.85 -5.14 -14.30
N TYR A 375 -11.47 -6.14 -13.69
CA TYR A 375 -11.42 -6.42 -12.26
C TYR A 375 -10.35 -7.47 -11.94
N ILE A 376 -10.40 -8.62 -12.64
CA ILE A 376 -9.38 -9.67 -12.53
C ILE A 376 -9.16 -10.32 -13.90
N VAL A 377 -7.95 -10.83 -14.13
CA VAL A 377 -7.60 -11.66 -15.28
C VAL A 377 -7.10 -13.01 -14.77
N SER A 378 -7.66 -14.09 -15.29
CA SER A 378 -7.27 -15.47 -14.94
C SER A 378 -6.97 -16.27 -16.20
N LYS A 379 -5.91 -17.07 -16.16
CA LYS A 379 -5.58 -18.04 -17.21
C LYS A 379 -6.48 -19.26 -17.05
N LEU A 380 -7.15 -19.67 -18.12
CA LEU A 380 -7.91 -20.92 -18.18
C LEU A 380 -7.20 -21.95 -19.06
N VAL A 381 -7.39 -23.21 -18.71
CA VAL A 381 -7.00 -24.39 -19.48
C VAL A 381 -8.26 -25.19 -19.74
N LYS A 382 -8.52 -25.54 -21.00
CA LYS A 382 -9.56 -26.49 -21.40
C LYS A 382 -8.91 -27.74 -21.98
#